data_AF-A0A6A5AE40-F1
#
_entry.id   AF-A0A6A5AE40-F1
#
_cell.length_a   1.000
_cell.length_b   1.000
_cell.length_c   1.000
_cell.angle_alpha   90.00
_cell.angle_beta   90.00
_cell.angle_gamma   90.00
#
_symmetry.space_group_name_H-M   'P 1'
#
loop_
_entity.id
_entity.type
_entity.pdbx_description
1 polymer ?
#
loop_
_entity_poly.entity_id
_entity_poly.type
_entity_poly.pdbx_seq_one_letter_code
_entity_poly.pdbx_strand_id
1 'polypeptide(L)'
;MGRGLGVAKALKKQFGVVFDVDGVLLRGKTPIPGAADVLQHLHDTKTPYAIMTNGGGVTEVKKAEQLSDILKFEIPSTQLCLSHTPMRDLVSTYENDMVLAVGKSCDKTREVMEHYGFRNVVTASDLHSHFPASYPDISVSK
;
A
#
# COMPACT_ATOMS: atom_id res chain seq x y z
N MET A 1 42.62 -4.24 43.83
CA MET A 1 41.28 -4.79 43.57
C MET A 1 40.48 -3.75 42.81
N GLY A 2 40.14 -4.04 41.55
CA GLY A 2 39.68 -3.06 40.57
C GLY A 2 38.23 -2.63 40.75
N ARG A 3 38.00 -1.32 40.66
CA ARG A 3 36.67 -0.73 40.43
C ARG A 3 36.43 -0.72 38.93
N GLY A 4 35.57 -1.62 38.45
CA GLY A 4 35.08 -1.58 37.07
C GLY A 4 34.28 -0.31 36.85
N LEU A 5 34.75 0.56 35.95
CA LEU A 5 33.94 1.64 35.39
C LEU A 5 32.80 0.98 34.61
N GLY A 6 31.59 1.04 35.17
CA GLY A 6 30.37 0.76 34.41
C GLY A 6 30.26 1.78 33.28
N VAL A 7 30.60 1.36 32.06
CA VAL A 7 30.28 2.15 30.87
C VAL A 7 28.75 2.18 30.80
N ALA A 8 28.17 3.35 31.07
CA ALA A 8 26.76 3.59 30.79
C ALA A 8 26.56 3.33 29.29
N LYS A 9 25.93 2.19 28.96
CA LYS A 9 25.53 1.87 27.59
C LYS A 9 24.52 2.95 27.19
N ALA A 10 24.95 3.93 26.40
CA ALA A 10 24.06 4.95 25.87
C ALA A 10 22.85 4.23 25.27
N LEU A 11 21.65 4.56 25.75
CA LEU A 11 20.41 4.02 25.18
C LEU A 11 20.41 4.42 23.70
N LYS A 12 20.64 3.45 22.83
CA LYS A 12 20.60 3.64 21.38
C LYS A 12 19.18 4.10 21.07
N LYS A 13 18.99 5.39 20.77
CA LYS A 13 17.68 5.93 20.38
C LYS A 13 17.19 5.10 19.19
N GLN A 14 16.15 4.31 19.41
CA GLN A 14 15.51 3.56 18.34
C GLN A 14 14.50 4.48 17.66
N PHE A 15 14.57 4.54 16.34
CA PHE A 15 13.62 5.26 15.51
C PHE A 15 13.23 4.36 14.35
N GLY A 16 12.11 4.68 13.71
CA GLY A 16 11.70 4.09 12.45
C GLY A 16 11.41 5.18 11.42
N VAL A 17 11.40 4.81 10.15
CA VAL A 17 11.14 5.73 9.04
C VAL A 17 9.91 5.26 8.26
N VAL A 18 9.01 6.18 7.92
CA VAL A 18 7.88 5.89 7.03
C VAL A 18 8.03 6.74 5.78
N PHE A 19 8.08 6.10 4.61
CA PHE A 19 8.25 6.76 3.33
C PHE A 19 6.91 6.91 2.62
N ASP A 20 6.63 8.11 2.13
CA ASP A 20 5.72 8.26 0.99
C ASP A 20 6.39 7.71 -0.28
N VAL A 21 5.60 7.48 -1.33
CA VAL A 21 6.09 7.02 -2.64
C VAL A 21 6.21 8.19 -3.60
N ASP A 22 5.11 8.90 -3.85
CA ASP A 22 5.03 9.89 -4.92
C ASP A 22 5.73 11.20 -4.52
N GLY A 23 6.83 11.52 -5.19
CA GLY A 23 7.68 12.66 -4.86
C GLY A 23 8.74 12.38 -3.80
N VAL A 24 8.78 11.16 -3.24
CA VAL A 24 9.78 10.73 -2.23
C VAL A 24 10.64 9.58 -2.72
N LEU A 25 10.05 8.43 -3.04
CA LEU A 25 10.78 7.29 -3.63
C LEU A 25 10.76 7.35 -5.16
N LEU A 26 9.65 7.78 -5.75
CA LEU A 26 9.43 7.82 -7.20
C LEU A 26 8.90 9.19 -7.64
N ARG A 27 9.20 9.58 -8.88
CA ARG A 27 8.46 10.61 -9.63
C ARG A 27 7.81 9.95 -10.84
N GLY A 28 6.53 9.63 -10.74
CA GLY A 28 5.84 8.80 -11.74
C GLY A 28 6.41 7.38 -11.75
N LYS A 29 7.08 6.99 -12.84
CA LYS A 29 7.76 5.68 -12.95
C LYS A 29 9.28 5.75 -12.77
N THR A 30 9.81 6.93 -12.47
CA THR A 30 11.25 7.16 -12.36
C THR A 30 11.68 7.17 -10.90
N PRO A 31 12.65 6.34 -10.48
CA PRO A 31 13.26 6.43 -9.15
C PRO A 31 13.80 7.83 -8.85
N ILE A 32 13.57 8.31 -7.63
CA ILE A 32 14.26 9.50 -7.13
C ILE A 32 15.71 9.11 -6.79
N PRO A 33 16.72 9.91 -7.19
CA PRO A 33 18.11 9.60 -6.88
C PRO A 33 18.33 9.38 -5.37
N GLY A 34 19.01 8.28 -5.02
CA GLY A 34 19.27 7.90 -3.63
C GLY A 34 18.14 7.12 -2.94
N ALA A 35 16.96 6.96 -3.56
CA ALA A 35 15.85 6.23 -2.93
C ALA A 35 16.22 4.77 -2.60
N ALA A 36 16.77 4.04 -3.56
CA ALA A 36 17.21 2.65 -3.35
C ALA A 36 18.37 2.57 -2.33
N ASP A 37 19.31 3.51 -2.38
CA ASP A 37 20.46 3.54 -1.46
C ASP A 37 20.02 3.74 0.00
N VAL A 38 19.04 4.61 0.23
CA VAL A 38 18.47 4.83 1.57
C VAL A 38 17.73 3.59 2.07
N LEU A 39 16.93 2.93 1.22
CA LEU A 39 16.24 1.69 1.58
C LEU A 39 17.25 0.58 1.92
N GLN A 40 18.30 0.42 1.10
CA GLN A 40 19.38 -0.53 1.35
C GLN A 40 20.10 -0.23 2.67
N HIS A 41 20.40 1.04 2.95
CA HIS A 41 21.04 1.45 4.19
C HIS A 41 20.18 1.11 5.43
N LEU A 42 18.87 1.37 5.38
CA LEU A 42 17.96 1.04 6.48
C LEU A 42 17.85 -0.48 6.68
N HIS A 43 17.81 -1.24 5.58
CA HIS A 43 17.85 -2.69 5.62
C HIS A 43 19.13 -3.23 6.29
N ASP A 44 20.30 -2.77 5.83
CA ASP A 44 21.60 -3.25 6.32
C ASP A 44 21.84 -2.89 7.79
N THR A 45 21.36 -1.72 8.21
CA THR A 45 21.44 -1.27 9.61
C THR A 45 20.34 -1.84 10.50
N LYS A 46 19.39 -2.59 9.93
CA LYS A 46 18.19 -3.10 10.61
C LYS A 46 17.37 -1.98 11.27
N THR A 47 17.34 -0.82 10.63
CA THR A 47 16.49 0.29 11.06
C THR A 47 15.07 0.04 10.55
N PRO A 48 14.04 0.01 11.42
CA PRO A 48 12.67 -0.23 11.00
C PRO A 48 12.20 0.80 9.98
N TYR A 49 11.57 0.34 8.90
CA TYR A 49 10.90 1.23 7.97
C TYR A 49 9.60 0.65 7.41
N ALA A 50 8.72 1.53 6.96
CA ALA A 50 7.53 1.20 6.21
C ALA A 50 7.37 2.16 5.03
N ILE A 51 6.58 1.76 4.05
CA ILE A 51 6.18 2.57 2.91
C ILE A 51 4.68 2.78 3.01
N MET A 52 4.23 4.02 3.07
CA MET A 52 2.84 4.40 3.23
C MET A 52 2.47 5.42 2.16
N THR A 53 1.50 5.10 1.30
CA THR A 53 1.10 5.98 0.21
C THR A 53 -0.40 6.01 0.04
N ASN A 54 -0.92 7.15 -0.41
CA ASN A 54 -2.31 7.27 -0.83
C ASN A 54 -2.58 6.62 -2.20
N GLY A 55 -1.53 6.23 -2.93
CA GLY A 55 -1.63 5.42 -4.13
C GLY A 55 -2.22 4.03 -3.82
N GLY A 56 -2.85 3.42 -4.83
CA GLY A 56 -3.50 2.13 -4.67
C GLY A 56 -4.07 1.59 -5.98
N GLY A 57 -5.10 0.75 -5.87
CA GLY A 57 -5.82 0.17 -7.00
C GLY A 57 -5.30 -1.20 -7.45
N VAL A 58 -4.38 -1.79 -6.68
CA VAL A 58 -3.95 -3.19 -6.75
C VAL A 58 -3.60 -3.66 -5.34
N THR A 59 -3.47 -4.97 -5.12
CA THR A 59 -3.07 -5.52 -3.82
C THR A 59 -1.66 -5.05 -3.42
N GLU A 60 -1.37 -5.09 -2.13
CA GLU A 60 -0.06 -4.75 -1.57
C GLU A 60 1.04 -5.61 -2.16
N VAL A 61 0.76 -6.89 -2.44
CA VAL A 61 1.70 -7.80 -3.11
C VAL A 61 2.06 -7.28 -4.50
N LYS A 62 1.06 -7.04 -5.35
CA LYS A 62 1.28 -6.51 -6.71
C LYS A 62 1.97 -5.16 -6.70
N LYS A 63 1.64 -4.28 -5.75
CA LYS A 63 2.29 -2.97 -5.64
C LYS A 63 3.73 -3.08 -5.16
N ALA A 64 4.01 -3.96 -4.22
CA ALA A 64 5.36 -4.22 -3.73
C ALA A 64 6.26 -4.79 -4.84
N GLU A 65 5.77 -5.73 -5.64
CA GLU A 65 6.45 -6.24 -6.84
C GLU A 65 6.79 -5.09 -7.81
N GLN A 66 5.81 -4.25 -8.15
CA GLN A 66 6.02 -3.10 -9.03
C GLN A 66 7.08 -2.13 -8.50
N LEU A 67 7.01 -1.78 -7.20
CA LEU A 67 7.99 -0.89 -6.59
C LEU A 67 9.38 -1.53 -6.57
N SER A 68 9.46 -2.84 -6.31
CA SER A 68 10.72 -3.59 -6.29
C SER A 68 11.38 -3.60 -7.65
N ASP A 69 10.60 -3.83 -8.71
CA ASP A 69 11.07 -3.81 -10.09
C ASP A 69 11.61 -2.44 -10.52
N ILE A 70 10.97 -1.36 -10.06
CA ILE A 70 11.37 0.01 -10.41
C ILE A 70 12.61 0.45 -9.61
N LEU A 71 12.62 0.19 -8.30
CA LEU A 71 13.69 0.61 -7.40
C LEU A 71 14.91 -0.33 -7.43
N LYS A 72 14.78 -1.50 -8.05
CA LYS A 72 15.79 -2.58 -8.04
C LYS A 72 16.20 -2.98 -6.62
N PHE A 73 15.21 -3.00 -5.73
CA PHE A 73 15.35 -3.32 -4.31
C PHE A 73 14.10 -4.08 -3.86
N GLU A 74 14.26 -5.21 -3.19
CA GLU A 74 13.12 -6.03 -2.76
C GLU A 74 12.33 -5.33 -1.64
N ILE A 75 11.06 -5.04 -1.91
CA ILE A 75 10.14 -4.45 -0.94
C ILE A 75 9.17 -5.54 -0.49
N PRO A 76 9.19 -5.92 0.80
CA PRO A 76 8.18 -6.81 1.35
C PRO A 76 6.81 -6.15 1.35
N SER A 77 5.77 -6.86 0.90
CA SER A 77 4.39 -6.37 0.93
C SER A 77 3.89 -6.08 2.34
N THR A 78 4.46 -6.73 3.36
CA THR A 78 4.17 -6.49 4.78
C THR A 78 4.66 -5.14 5.29
N GLN A 79 5.56 -4.48 4.56
CA GLN A 79 6.05 -3.14 4.88
C GLN A 79 5.28 -2.05 4.11
N LEU A 80 4.26 -2.42 3.34
CA LEU A 80 3.52 -1.50 2.48
C LEU A 80 2.11 -1.26 3.01
N CYS A 81 1.74 0.02 3.12
CA CYS A 81 0.40 0.49 3.43
C CYS A 81 -0.08 1.39 2.29
N LEU A 82 -1.15 0.96 1.62
CA LEU A 82 -1.83 1.69 0.55
C LEU A 82 -3.07 2.39 1.11
N SER A 83 -3.67 3.29 0.33
CA SER A 83 -4.88 4.02 0.76
C SER A 83 -6.03 3.12 1.21
N HIS A 84 -6.15 1.93 0.63
CA HIS A 84 -7.20 0.97 0.93
C HIS A 84 -6.78 -0.14 1.91
N THR A 85 -5.51 -0.24 2.32
CA THR A 85 -5.04 -1.28 3.26
C THR A 85 -5.83 -1.32 4.57
N PRO A 86 -6.18 -0.17 5.20
CA PRO A 86 -6.99 -0.17 6.43
C PRO A 86 -8.40 -0.76 6.26
N MET A 87 -8.90 -0.91 5.03
CA MET A 87 -10.23 -1.48 4.79
C MET A 87 -10.31 -2.97 5.15
N ARG A 88 -9.17 -3.67 5.30
CA ARG A 88 -9.13 -5.05 5.81
C ARG A 88 -9.82 -5.18 7.18
N ASP A 89 -9.65 -4.20 8.04
CA ASP A 89 -10.23 -4.24 9.39
C ASP A 89 -11.77 -4.13 9.37
N LEU A 90 -12.31 -3.51 8.31
CA LEU A 90 -13.75 -3.33 8.12
C LEU A 90 -14.46 -4.62 7.67
N VAL A 91 -13.71 -5.63 7.25
CA VAL A 91 -14.28 -6.93 6.84
C VAL A 91 -15.04 -7.56 8.00
N SER A 92 -14.52 -7.45 9.22
CA SER A 92 -15.20 -7.97 10.43
C SER A 92 -16.61 -7.40 10.64
N THR A 93 -16.89 -6.20 10.12
CA THR A 93 -18.18 -5.53 10.22
C THR A 93 -19.06 -5.77 8.98
N TYR A 94 -18.47 -5.75 7.78
CA TYR A 94 -19.21 -5.67 6.52
C TYR A 94 -18.97 -6.85 5.56
N GLU A 95 -18.37 -7.95 6.02
CA GLU A 95 -18.05 -9.13 5.19
C GLU A 95 -19.23 -9.56 4.30
N ASN A 96 -20.43 -9.63 4.88
CA ASN A 96 -21.64 -10.11 4.22
C ASN A 96 -22.56 -8.96 3.76
N ASP A 97 -22.18 -7.71 4.00
CA ASP A 97 -22.96 -6.55 3.57
C ASP A 97 -22.63 -6.20 2.12
N MET A 98 -23.57 -5.56 1.42
CA MET A 98 -23.33 -5.04 0.09
C MET A 98 -22.43 -3.81 0.18
N VAL A 99 -21.22 -3.90 -0.36
CA VAL A 99 -20.23 -2.81 -0.35
C VAL A 99 -20.03 -2.27 -1.75
N LEU A 100 -20.32 -0.98 -1.93
CA LEU A 100 -19.97 -0.26 -3.16
C LEU A 100 -18.49 0.12 -3.14
N ALA A 101 -17.69 -0.56 -3.96
CA ALA A 101 -16.28 -0.29 -4.16
C ALA A 101 -16.07 0.70 -5.31
N VAL A 102 -15.41 1.83 -5.01
CA VAL A 102 -15.16 2.91 -5.96
C VAL A 102 -13.66 3.06 -6.19
N GLY A 103 -13.24 2.99 -7.44
CA GLY A 103 -11.84 3.15 -7.82
C GLY A 103 -11.68 3.31 -9.33
N LYS A 104 -10.46 3.64 -9.77
CA LYS A 104 -10.15 3.95 -11.17
C LYS A 104 -10.48 2.79 -12.13
N SER A 105 -10.23 1.56 -11.71
CA SER A 105 -10.53 0.34 -12.48
C SER A 105 -11.47 -0.51 -11.64
N CYS A 106 -12.70 -0.71 -12.12
CA CYS A 106 -13.71 -1.46 -11.39
C CYS A 106 -13.24 -2.88 -11.08
N ASP A 107 -12.72 -3.61 -12.06
CA ASP A 107 -12.24 -4.99 -11.89
C ASP A 107 -11.12 -5.11 -10.85
N LYS A 108 -10.11 -4.22 -10.91
CA LYS A 108 -9.00 -4.25 -9.94
C LYS A 108 -9.44 -3.83 -8.55
N THR A 109 -10.37 -2.88 -8.46
CA THR A 109 -10.92 -2.43 -7.18
C THR A 109 -11.71 -3.57 -6.55
N ARG A 110 -12.54 -4.28 -7.32
CA ARG A 110 -13.24 -5.50 -6.91
C ARG A 110 -12.26 -6.55 -6.40
N GLU A 111 -11.23 -6.86 -7.18
CA GLU A 111 -10.19 -7.83 -6.80
C GLU A 111 -9.54 -7.50 -5.45
N VAL A 112 -9.22 -6.23 -5.19
CA VAL A 112 -8.64 -5.80 -3.91
C VAL A 112 -9.61 -6.03 -2.75
N MET A 113 -10.87 -5.66 -2.90
CA MET A 113 -11.86 -5.81 -1.84
C MET A 113 -12.19 -7.28 -1.57
N GLU A 114 -12.37 -8.08 -2.61
CA GLU A 114 -12.58 -9.53 -2.48
C GLU A 114 -11.35 -10.20 -1.84
N HIS A 115 -10.13 -9.77 -2.19
CA HIS A 115 -8.89 -10.24 -1.56
C HIS A 115 -8.83 -9.94 -0.05
N TYR A 116 -9.40 -8.82 0.40
CA TYR A 116 -9.47 -8.51 1.83
C TYR A 116 -10.52 -9.37 2.57
N GLY A 117 -11.55 -9.86 1.86
CA GLY A 117 -12.56 -10.75 2.42
C GLY A 117 -13.99 -10.21 2.32
N PHE A 118 -14.24 -9.09 1.64
CA PHE A 118 -15.60 -8.65 1.36
C PHE A 118 -16.27 -9.59 0.36
N ARG A 119 -17.47 -10.10 0.66
CA ARG A 119 -18.14 -11.12 -0.18
C ARG A 119 -19.09 -10.51 -1.21
N ASN A 120 -19.75 -9.41 -0.87
CA ASN A 120 -20.79 -8.80 -1.70
C ASN A 120 -20.34 -7.45 -2.25
N VAL A 121 -19.27 -7.47 -3.06
CA VAL A 121 -18.71 -6.26 -3.67
C VAL A 121 -19.50 -5.87 -4.92
N VAL A 122 -19.91 -4.61 -4.98
CA VAL A 122 -20.52 -3.96 -6.14
C VAL A 122 -19.59 -2.84 -6.61
N THR A 123 -19.41 -2.66 -7.91
CA THR A 123 -18.58 -1.59 -8.46
C THR A 123 -19.43 -0.53 -9.16
N ALA A 124 -18.83 0.61 -9.47
CA ALA A 124 -19.47 1.62 -10.30
C ALA A 124 -19.91 1.07 -11.68
N SER A 125 -19.17 0.11 -12.24
CA SER A 125 -19.55 -0.53 -13.51
C SER A 125 -20.82 -1.36 -13.37
N ASP A 126 -21.00 -2.08 -12.25
CA ASP A 126 -22.21 -2.87 -12.01
C ASP A 126 -23.45 -1.97 -11.88
N LEU A 127 -23.32 -0.85 -11.16
CA LEU A 127 -24.37 0.16 -11.05
C LEU A 127 -24.71 0.77 -12.41
N HIS A 128 -23.70 1.12 -13.20
CA HIS A 128 -23.90 1.70 -14.52
C HIS A 128 -24.59 0.73 -15.47
N SER A 129 -24.17 -0.54 -15.48
CA SER A 129 -24.80 -1.59 -16.28
C SER A 129 -26.27 -1.83 -15.89
N HIS A 130 -26.59 -1.70 -14.60
CA HIS A 130 -27.97 -1.86 -14.12
C HIS A 130 -28.84 -0.61 -14.35
N PHE A 131 -28.24 0.59 -14.27
CA PHE A 131 -28.92 1.88 -14.45
C PHE A 131 -28.24 2.74 -15.53
N PRO A 132 -28.30 2.35 -16.82
CA PRO A 132 -27.55 3.03 -17.88
C PRO A 132 -27.97 4.51 -18.05
N ALA A 133 -29.25 4.83 -17.84
CA ALA A 133 -29.77 6.19 -17.96
C ALA A 133 -29.26 7.15 -16.87
N SER A 134 -28.75 6.64 -15.75
CA SER A 134 -28.22 7.46 -14.65
C SER A 134 -26.83 8.04 -14.94
N TYR A 135 -26.14 7.52 -15.95
CA TYR A 135 -24.80 7.97 -16.36
C TYR A 135 -24.76 8.15 -17.88
N PRO A 136 -25.51 9.14 -18.42
CA PRO A 136 -25.72 9.28 -19.86
C PRO A 136 -24.44 9.56 -20.65
N ASP A 137 -23.39 10.05 -19.98
CA ASP A 137 -22.12 10.44 -20.61
C ASP A 137 -21.06 9.32 -20.63
N ILE A 138 -21.37 8.15 -20.06
CA ILE A 138 -20.46 7.00 -19.99
C ILE A 138 -21.04 5.88 -20.85
N SER A 139 -20.24 5.32 -21.76
CA SER A 139 -20.67 4.18 -22.58
C SER A 139 -20.55 2.87 -21.81
N VAL A 140 -21.64 2.13 -21.68
CA VAL A 140 -21.62 0.73 -21.20
C VAL A 140 -20.95 -0.13 -22.27
N SER A 141 -19.83 -0.79 -21.95
CA SER A 141 -19.32 -1.87 -22.80
C SER A 141 -20.31 -3.03 -22.74
N LYS A 142 -20.96 -3.33 -23.88
CA LYS A 142 -21.85 -4.49 -24.02
C LYS A 142 -21.08 -5.80 -23.96
#